data_AF-K0T4E4-F1
#
_entry.id   AF-K0T4E4-F1
#
_cell.length_a   1.000
_cell.length_b   1.000
_cell.length_c   1.000
_cell.angle_alpha   90.00
_cell.angle_beta   90.00
_cell.angle_gamma   90.00
#
_symmetry.space_group_name_H-M   'P 1'
#
loop_
_entity.id
_entity.type
_entity.pdbx_description
1 polymer ?
#
loop_
_entity_poly.entity_id
_entity_poly.type
_entity_poly.pdbx_seq_one_letter_code
_entity_poly.pdbx_strand_id
1 'polypeptide(L)'
;MFKSLQLPAIACALVSAAAQSDEYTKIDNHPCLRDYNGITKSMFDLSDANPTLATVTDIGDTYLKLHPGSAITEISDIPEDGFDIWGFNVTNSDSS
;
A
#
# COMPACT_ATOMS: atom_id res chain seq x y z
N MET A 1 -23.54 -11.56 51.24
CA MET A 1 -22.84 -10.38 50.70
C MET A 1 -21.88 -10.86 49.63
N PHE A 2 -22.30 -10.93 48.37
CA PHE A 2 -21.45 -11.35 47.26
C PHE A 2 -20.68 -10.14 46.73
N LYS A 3 -19.36 -10.17 46.89
CA LYS A 3 -18.44 -9.17 46.37
C LYS A 3 -18.32 -9.39 44.86
N SER A 4 -18.71 -8.37 44.09
CA SER A 4 -18.59 -8.32 42.63
C SER A 4 -17.13 -8.47 42.19
N LEU A 5 -16.85 -9.41 41.30
CA LEU A 5 -15.59 -9.51 40.58
C LEU A 5 -15.60 -8.49 39.43
N GLN A 6 -14.81 -7.42 39.55
CA GLN A 6 -14.51 -6.54 38.43
C GLN A 6 -13.51 -7.25 37.50
N LEU A 7 -13.97 -7.62 36.30
CA LEU A 7 -13.07 -7.93 35.19
C LEU A 7 -12.46 -6.62 34.67
N PRO A 8 -11.15 -6.55 34.38
CA PRO A 8 -10.60 -5.43 33.65
C PRO A 8 -11.13 -5.50 32.22
N ALA A 9 -11.85 -4.46 31.81
CA ALA A 9 -12.21 -4.25 30.42
C ALA A 9 -10.92 -4.08 29.62
N ILE A 10 -10.50 -5.14 28.93
CA ILE A 10 -9.51 -5.04 27.85
C ILE A 10 -10.23 -4.29 26.73
N ALA A 11 -10.15 -2.97 26.78
CA ALA A 11 -10.48 -2.11 25.67
C ALA A 11 -9.42 -2.35 24.59
N CYS A 12 -9.64 -3.37 23.75
CA CYS A 12 -8.91 -3.49 22.50
C CYS A 12 -9.30 -2.27 21.67
N ALA A 13 -8.39 -1.30 21.58
CA ALA A 13 -8.59 -0.06 20.89
C ALA A 13 -9.10 -0.35 19.48
N LEU A 14 -10.31 0.12 19.17
CA LEU A 14 -10.76 0.27 17.80
C LEU A 14 -9.85 1.34 17.19
N VAL A 15 -8.73 0.92 16.59
CA VAL A 15 -8.01 1.74 15.62
C VAL A 15 -9.01 1.97 14.50
N SER A 16 -9.64 3.14 14.55
CA SER A 16 -10.35 3.66 13.40
C SER A 16 -9.27 3.98 12.38
N ALA A 17 -9.00 3.02 11.49
CA ALA A 17 -8.29 3.28 10.26
C ALA A 17 -9.21 4.16 9.40
N ALA A 18 -9.24 5.45 9.75
CA ALA A 18 -9.71 6.47 8.84
C ALA A 18 -8.72 6.43 7.66
N ALA A 19 -9.08 5.69 6.63
CA ALA A 19 -8.40 5.76 5.34
C ALA A 19 -8.41 7.24 4.96
N GLN A 20 -7.25 7.88 5.10
CA GLN A 20 -7.04 9.26 4.67
C GLN A 20 -7.48 9.30 3.21
N SER A 21 -8.49 10.11 2.90
CA SER A 21 -8.97 10.32 1.54
C SER A 21 -8.00 11.23 0.78
N ASP A 22 -6.70 10.98 0.92
CA ASP A 22 -5.71 11.58 0.03
C ASP A 22 -6.05 11.09 -1.37
N GLU A 23 -6.35 12.03 -2.27
CA GLU A 23 -6.74 11.67 -3.62
C GLU A 23 -5.55 10.97 -4.29
N TYR A 24 -5.72 9.71 -4.69
CA TYR A 24 -4.70 8.98 -5.42
C TYR A 24 -4.41 9.67 -6.75
N THR A 25 -3.14 9.78 -7.10
CA THR A 25 -2.71 10.26 -8.42
C THR A 25 -3.25 9.34 -9.53
N LYS A 26 -3.65 9.95 -10.64
CA LYS A 26 -4.36 9.32 -11.76
C LYS A 26 -3.58 9.53 -13.04
N ILE A 27 -3.78 8.63 -13.99
CA ILE A 27 -3.23 8.81 -15.34
C ILE A 27 -4.00 9.94 -16.03
N ASP A 28 -3.29 10.87 -16.65
CA ASP A 28 -3.88 11.99 -17.41
C ASP A 28 -4.89 11.47 -18.44
N ASN A 29 -6.05 12.14 -18.51
CA ASN A 29 -7.19 11.76 -19.36
C ASN A 29 -7.80 10.37 -19.07
N HIS A 30 -7.39 9.68 -18.02
CA HIS A 30 -7.93 8.38 -17.60
C HIS A 30 -8.35 8.42 -16.11
N PRO A 31 -9.45 9.10 -15.76
CA PRO A 31 -9.80 9.41 -14.37
C PRO A 31 -10.11 8.19 -13.50
N CYS A 32 -10.36 7.03 -14.11
CA CYS A 32 -10.61 5.77 -13.41
C CYS A 32 -9.33 4.95 -13.18
N LEU A 33 -8.20 5.34 -13.76
CA LEU A 33 -6.94 4.62 -13.65
C LEU A 33 -5.97 5.42 -12.80
N ARG A 34 -5.40 4.74 -11.80
CA ARG A 34 -4.31 5.30 -10.99
C ARG A 34 -2.98 5.14 -11.73
N ASP A 35 -2.10 6.12 -11.60
CA ASP A 35 -0.72 5.96 -12.04
C ASP A 35 0.07 5.07 -11.06
N TYR A 36 1.35 4.86 -11.34
CA TYR A 36 2.22 4.04 -10.48
C TYR A 36 2.22 4.51 -9.02
N ASN A 37 2.31 5.82 -8.78
CA ASN A 37 2.33 6.39 -7.43
C ASN A 37 0.98 6.18 -6.73
N GLY A 38 -0.12 6.34 -7.45
CA GLY A 38 -1.47 6.16 -6.92
C GLY A 38 -1.76 4.70 -6.57
N ILE A 39 -1.32 3.76 -7.40
CA ILE A 39 -1.44 2.31 -7.11
C ILE A 39 -0.57 1.95 -5.89
N THR A 40 0.70 2.34 -5.90
CA THR A 40 1.63 2.04 -4.80
C THR A 40 1.13 2.62 -3.48
N LYS A 41 0.67 3.89 -3.47
CA LYS A 41 0.06 4.50 -2.29
C LYS A 41 -1.16 3.71 -1.80
N SER A 42 -2.03 3.26 -2.71
CA SER A 42 -3.21 2.46 -2.33
C SER A 42 -2.86 1.10 -1.71
N MET A 43 -1.74 0.50 -2.12
CA MET A 43 -1.23 -0.75 -1.52
C MET A 43 -0.73 -0.52 -0.09
N PHE A 44 0.08 0.53 0.12
CA PHE A 44 0.57 0.89 1.45
C PHE A 44 -0.56 1.32 2.38
N ASP A 45 -1.48 2.17 1.93
CA ASP A 45 -2.64 2.59 2.73
C ASP A 45 -3.49 1.38 3.17
N LEU A 46 -3.65 0.37 2.30
CA LEU A 46 -4.39 -0.85 2.63
C LEU A 46 -3.64 -1.74 3.63
N SER A 47 -2.32 -1.89 3.46
CA SER A 47 -1.44 -2.62 4.39
C SER A 47 -1.40 -1.96 5.77
N ASP A 48 -1.28 -0.64 5.83
CA ASP A 48 -1.22 0.13 7.07
C ASP A 48 -2.55 0.07 7.83
N ALA A 49 -3.68 0.12 7.11
CA ALA A 49 -5.00 0.02 7.68
C ALA A 49 -5.34 -1.41 8.15
N ASN A 50 -4.79 -2.44 7.50
CA ASN A 50 -5.14 -3.84 7.74
C ASN A 50 -3.90 -4.75 7.76
N PRO A 51 -2.96 -4.58 8.72
CA PRO A 51 -1.67 -5.26 8.69
C PRO A 51 -1.74 -6.78 8.90
N THR A 52 -2.88 -7.31 9.37
CA THR A 52 -3.13 -8.76 9.48
C THR A 52 -3.70 -9.37 8.20
N LEU A 53 -4.16 -8.55 7.26
CA LEU A 53 -4.80 -8.97 6.01
C LEU A 53 -3.89 -8.70 4.79
N ALA A 54 -3.23 -7.55 4.80
CA ALA A 54 -2.46 -7.05 3.69
C ALA A 54 -1.04 -6.72 4.13
N THR A 55 -0.05 -7.11 3.32
CA THR A 55 1.36 -6.79 3.51
C THR A 55 1.98 -6.30 2.21
N VAL A 56 2.86 -5.33 2.32
CA VAL A 56 3.68 -4.82 1.21
C VAL A 56 5.14 -5.07 1.52
N THR A 57 5.88 -5.63 0.57
CA THR A 57 7.30 -5.94 0.71
C THR A 57 8.06 -5.43 -0.51
N ASP A 58 9.22 -4.82 -0.30
CA ASP A 58 10.16 -4.52 -1.39
C ASP A 58 10.74 -5.83 -1.95
N ILE A 59 10.57 -6.06 -3.25
CA ILE A 59 11.09 -7.25 -3.93
C ILE A 59 12.18 -6.93 -4.95
N GLY A 60 12.65 -5.68 -4.99
CA GLY A 60 13.78 -5.25 -5.81
C GLY A 60 13.48 -4.01 -6.64
N ASP A 61 14.42 -3.67 -7.51
CA ASP A 61 14.36 -2.47 -8.33
C ASP A 61 14.17 -2.79 -9.81
N THR A 62 13.47 -1.93 -10.53
CA THR A 62 13.42 -1.99 -11.99
C THR A 62 14.79 -1.74 -12.62
N TYR A 63 14.99 -2.23 -13.85
CA TYR A 63 16.26 -2.09 -14.56
C TYR A 63 16.74 -0.64 -14.68
N LEU A 64 15.82 0.30 -14.95
CA LEU A 64 16.14 1.72 -15.15
C LEU A 64 16.60 2.39 -13.85
N LYS A 65 16.04 1.97 -12.71
CA LYS A 65 16.49 2.44 -11.39
C LYS A 65 17.90 1.96 -11.05
N LEU A 66 18.27 0.76 -11.50
CA LEU A 66 19.62 0.21 -11.35
C LEU A 66 20.62 0.77 -12.37
N HIS A 67 20.15 1.25 -13.52
CA HIS A 67 20.98 1.72 -14.64
C HIS A 67 20.49 3.08 -15.15
N PRO A 68 20.67 4.16 -14.37
CA PRO A 68 20.21 5.49 -14.75
C PRO A 68 20.82 5.92 -16.10
N GLY A 69 20.01 6.58 -16.93
CA GLY A 69 20.42 7.00 -18.28
C GLY A 69 20.40 5.88 -19.33
N SER A 70 19.97 4.66 -18.98
CA SER A 70 19.77 3.56 -19.94
C SER A 70 18.38 3.55 -20.58
N ALA A 71 17.56 4.56 -20.30
CA ALA A 71 16.26 4.71 -20.94
C ALA A 71 16.43 4.84 -22.45
N ILE A 72 15.63 4.10 -23.21
CA ILE A 72 15.66 4.16 -24.67
C ILE A 72 15.06 5.52 -25.04
N THR A 73 15.90 6.44 -25.51
CA THR A 73 15.54 7.84 -25.78
C THR A 73 14.48 8.02 -26.88
N GLU A 74 14.05 6.95 -27.53
CA GLU A 74 13.01 6.97 -28.57
C GLU A 74 11.58 6.89 -28.00
N ILE A 75 11.41 6.55 -26.71
CA ILE A 75 10.10 6.51 -26.05
C ILE A 75 10.09 7.57 -24.96
N SER A 76 9.52 8.74 -25.26
CA SER A 76 9.47 9.93 -24.37
C SER A 76 8.75 9.70 -23.03
N ASP A 77 8.04 8.59 -22.90
CA ASP A 77 7.09 8.36 -21.81
C ASP A 77 7.63 7.36 -20.78
N ILE A 78 8.85 6.86 -20.96
CA ILE A 78 9.50 5.97 -19.99
C ILE A 78 10.24 6.83 -18.95
N PRO A 79 9.90 6.71 -17.65
CA PRO A 79 10.60 7.43 -16.58
C PRO A 79 12.08 7.09 -16.54
N GLU A 80 12.94 8.12 -16.49
CA GLU A 80 14.40 7.95 -16.58
C GLU A 80 15.00 7.23 -15.36
N ASP A 81 14.42 7.43 -14.18
CA ASP A 81 14.96 6.94 -12.89
C ASP A 81 14.36 5.59 -12.47
N GLY A 82 13.45 5.02 -13.26
CA GLY A 82 12.75 3.79 -12.91
C GLY A 82 11.97 3.86 -11.59
N PHE A 83 11.66 2.67 -11.05
CA PHE A 83 10.83 2.47 -9.85
C PHE A 83 11.31 1.31 -8.99
N ASP A 84 10.90 1.32 -7.71
CA ASP A 84 10.85 0.12 -6.85
C ASP A 84 9.82 -0.88 -7.37
N ILE A 85 10.06 -2.17 -7.12
CA ILE A 85 9.12 -3.25 -7.38
C ILE A 85 8.58 -3.71 -6.03
N TRP A 86 7.29 -3.49 -5.82
CA TRP A 86 6.59 -3.86 -4.59
C TRP A 86 5.80 -5.17 -4.78
N GLY A 87 6.03 -6.13 -3.88
CA GLY A 87 5.19 -7.30 -3.72
C GLY A 87 4.01 -6.97 -2.80
N PHE A 88 2.78 -7.11 -3.32
CA PHE A 88 1.56 -6.96 -2.54
C PHE A 88 0.93 -8.31 -2.25
N ASN A 89 0.77 -8.64 -0.97
CA ASN A 89 0.12 -9.87 -0.56
C ASN A 89 -1.15 -9.55 0.23
N VAL A 90 -2.28 -10.08 -0.23
CA VAL A 90 -3.58 -10.01 0.46
C VAL A 90 -3.97 -11.43 0.84
N THR A 91 -3.92 -11.72 2.12
CA THR A 91 -4.38 -12.98 2.68
C THR A 91 -5.80 -12.81 3.17
N ASN A 92 -6.68 -13.77 2.94
CA ASN A 92 -7.94 -13.82 3.68
C ASN A 92 -7.61 -14.35 5.09
N SER A 93 -7.63 -13.46 6.09
CA SER A 93 -7.37 -13.81 7.49
C SER A 93 -8.42 -14.78 8.09
N ASP A 94 -9.42 -15.22 7.34
CA ASP A 94 -10.42 -16.22 7.75
C ASP A 94 -10.25 -17.60 7.05
N SER A 95 -9.06 -17.96 6.56
CA SER A 95 -8.77 -19.36 6.18
C SER A 95 -8.05 -20.16 7.28
N SER A 96 -8.53 -20.05 8.52
CA SER A 96 -8.55 -21.12 9.54
C SER A 96 -9.13 -20.60 10.85
#